data_AF-A0A436QM03-F1
#
_entry.id   AF-A0A436QM03-F1
#
_cell.length_a   1.000
_cell.length_b   1.000
_cell.length_c   1.000
_cell.angle_alpha   90.00
_cell.angle_beta   90.00
_cell.angle_gamma   90.00
#
_symmetry.space_group_name_H-M   'P 1'
#
loop_
_entity.id
_entity.type
_entity.pdbx_description
1 polymer ?
#
loop_
_entity_poly.entity_id
_entity_poly.type
_entity_poly.pdbx_seq_one_letter_code
_entity_poly.pdbx_strand_id
1 'polypeptide(L)'
;LVNALKDSEFDLAYMPAQEAVEKLPFTMGGLWQYKAIVLSDIGANSLLLHPDVWLLGKTVPNRLKLLRDWTRGGGGLVMIGGYFSFQGIDGKARWHRTAVEDALPVTCLPYDDRLEIPEGFRPQITGPRDHPILAGIEGEWPI
;
A
#
# COMPACT_ATOMS: atom_id res chain seq x y z
N LEU A 1 5.17 -7.40 -10.33
CA LEU A 1 3.69 -7.36 -10.26
C LEU A 1 3.05 -7.10 -11.63
N VAL A 2 3.31 -5.96 -12.28
CA VAL A 2 2.67 -5.61 -13.57
C VAL A 2 2.77 -6.74 -14.61
N ASN A 3 3.97 -7.29 -14.83
CA ASN A 3 4.15 -8.41 -15.77
C ASN A 3 3.40 -9.69 -15.34
N ALA A 4 3.30 -9.95 -14.04
CA ALA A 4 2.61 -11.14 -13.53
C ALA A 4 1.08 -11.05 -13.69
N LEU A 5 0.53 -9.84 -13.81
CA LEU A 5 -0.90 -9.60 -13.97
C LEU A 5 -1.34 -9.42 -15.43
N LYS A 6 -0.41 -9.28 -16.37
CA LYS A 6 -0.69 -8.88 -17.76
C LYS A 6 -1.71 -9.78 -18.47
N ASP A 7 -1.66 -11.09 -18.22
CA ASP A 7 -2.54 -12.09 -18.84
C ASP A 7 -3.50 -12.72 -17.80
N SER A 8 -3.70 -12.04 -16.67
CA SER A 8 -4.63 -12.48 -15.62
C SER A 8 -6.05 -11.92 -15.86
N GLU A 9 -7.01 -12.39 -15.07
CA GLU A 9 -8.38 -11.85 -15.07
C GLU A 9 -8.50 -10.43 -14.48
N PHE A 10 -7.42 -9.90 -13.90
CA PHE A 10 -7.42 -8.59 -13.25
C PHE A 10 -7.11 -7.47 -14.24
N ASP A 11 -8.01 -6.48 -14.31
CA ASP A 11 -7.75 -5.22 -15.00
C ASP A 11 -6.89 -4.30 -14.11
N LEU A 12 -5.65 -4.05 -14.54
CA LEU A 12 -4.66 -3.31 -13.76
C LEU A 12 -4.52 -1.87 -14.25
N ALA A 13 -5.00 -0.93 -13.43
CA ALA A 13 -4.63 0.48 -13.54
C ALA A 13 -3.28 0.74 -12.85
N TYR A 14 -2.17 0.72 -13.59
CA TYR A 14 -0.87 1.06 -13.04
C TYR A 14 -0.68 2.58 -12.90
N MET A 15 -0.43 3.03 -11.68
CA MET A 15 -0.26 4.44 -11.35
C MET A 15 1.09 4.65 -10.63
N PRO A 16 2.11 5.20 -11.31
CA PRO A 16 3.38 5.55 -10.67
C PRO A 16 3.21 6.51 -9.49
N ALA A 17 4.12 6.46 -8.51
CA ALA A 17 4.01 7.25 -7.29
C ALA A 17 3.92 8.76 -7.54
N GLN A 18 4.66 9.30 -8.52
CA GLN A 18 4.58 10.71 -8.91
C GLN A 18 3.21 11.08 -9.49
N GLU A 19 2.54 10.16 -10.19
CA GLU A 19 1.22 10.39 -10.75
C GLU A 19 0.13 10.24 -9.69
N ALA A 20 0.32 9.34 -8.73
CA ALA A 20 -0.62 9.13 -7.62
C ALA A 20 -0.85 10.39 -6.79
N VAL A 21 0.14 11.29 -6.75
CA VAL A 21 0.02 12.60 -6.12
C VAL A 21 -1.21 13.34 -6.65
N GLU A 22 -1.45 13.34 -7.95
CA GLU A 22 -2.56 14.09 -8.59
C GLU A 22 -3.73 13.19 -9.01
N LYS A 23 -3.47 11.93 -9.38
CA LYS A 23 -4.45 11.05 -10.01
C LYS A 23 -5.20 10.14 -9.05
N LEU A 24 -4.67 9.86 -7.85
CA LEU A 24 -5.42 9.06 -6.88
C LEU A 24 -6.71 9.82 -6.51
N PRO A 25 -7.90 9.21 -6.64
CA PRO A 25 -9.17 9.91 -6.50
C PRO A 25 -9.32 10.69 -5.19
N PHE A 26 -9.93 11.88 -5.30
CA PHE A 26 -10.25 12.76 -4.17
C PHE A 26 -11.68 12.55 -3.62
N THR A 27 -12.42 11.59 -4.18
CA THR A 27 -13.80 11.31 -3.79
C THR A 27 -14.00 9.82 -3.57
N MET A 28 -14.92 9.48 -2.66
CA MET A 28 -15.31 8.10 -2.41
C MET A 28 -15.83 7.41 -3.69
N GLY A 29 -16.68 8.10 -4.47
CA GLY A 29 -17.18 7.59 -5.74
C GLY A 29 -16.05 7.26 -6.74
N GLY A 30 -14.99 8.05 -6.74
CA GLY A 30 -13.79 7.77 -7.54
C GLY A 30 -13.00 6.56 -7.04
N LEU A 31 -13.00 6.21 -5.76
CA LEU A 31 -12.35 4.98 -5.28
C LEU A 31 -13.15 3.72 -5.63
N TRP A 32 -14.49 3.82 -5.71
CA TRP A 32 -15.37 2.68 -6.03
C TRP A 32 -15.25 2.14 -7.47
N GLN A 33 -14.49 2.81 -8.34
CA GLN A 33 -14.10 2.24 -9.63
C GLN A 33 -13.12 1.06 -9.47
N TYR A 34 -12.42 0.98 -8.33
CA TYR A 34 -11.45 -0.08 -8.03
C TYR A 34 -12.05 -1.12 -7.08
N LYS A 35 -11.68 -2.38 -7.29
CA LYS A 35 -11.98 -3.48 -6.34
C LYS A 35 -10.92 -3.60 -5.25
N ALA A 36 -9.67 -3.37 -5.63
CA ALA A 36 -8.54 -3.33 -4.73
C ALA A 36 -7.59 -2.19 -5.10
N ILE A 37 -6.92 -1.61 -4.10
CA ILE A 37 -5.84 -0.64 -4.27
C ILE A 37 -4.59 -1.20 -3.60
N VAL A 38 -3.49 -1.24 -4.34
CA VAL A 38 -2.19 -1.72 -3.87
C VAL A 38 -1.26 -0.52 -3.71
N LEU A 39 -0.86 -0.24 -2.48
CA LEU A 39 0.18 0.73 -2.16
C LEU A 39 1.52 0.00 -2.10
N SER A 40 2.46 0.34 -2.98
CA SER A 40 3.77 -0.30 -3.05
C SER A 40 4.84 0.77 -3.22
N ASP A 41 5.76 0.83 -2.26
CA ASP A 41 6.90 1.75 -2.27
C ASP A 41 6.52 3.23 -2.51
N ILE A 42 5.42 3.66 -1.88
CA ILE A 42 4.91 5.03 -1.87
C ILE A 42 4.68 5.52 -0.43
N GLY A 43 5.28 6.68 -0.09
CA GLY A 43 5.11 7.29 1.23
C GLY A 43 3.78 8.03 1.39
N ALA A 44 3.29 8.11 2.63
CA ALA A 44 2.07 8.83 3.01
C ALA A 44 2.07 10.29 2.55
N ASN A 45 3.24 10.93 2.55
CA ASN A 45 3.42 12.32 2.11
C ASN A 45 2.97 12.53 0.65
N SER A 46 3.19 11.57 -0.25
CA SER A 46 2.76 11.70 -1.65
C SER A 46 1.24 11.86 -1.76
N LEU A 47 0.48 11.27 -0.83
CA LEU A 47 -0.98 11.35 -0.84
C LEU A 47 -1.52 12.51 0.00
N LEU A 48 -0.78 12.96 1.02
CA LEU A 48 -1.13 14.08 1.90
C LEU A 48 -0.76 15.46 1.32
N LEU A 49 0.37 15.56 0.64
CA LEU A 49 0.98 16.82 0.21
C LEU A 49 0.79 17.05 -1.30
N HIS A 50 -0.46 17.13 -1.73
CA HIS A 50 -0.80 17.55 -3.09
C HIS A 50 -0.15 18.92 -3.41
N PRO A 51 0.26 19.21 -4.67
CA PRO A 51 0.78 20.53 -5.04
C PRO A 51 -0.08 21.71 -4.59
N ASP A 52 -1.41 21.59 -4.62
CA ASP A 52 -2.31 22.64 -4.08
C ASP A 52 -2.09 22.89 -2.58
N VAL A 53 -1.77 21.85 -1.79
CA VAL A 53 -1.46 21.98 -0.36
C VAL A 53 -0.05 22.53 -0.18
N TRP A 54 0.94 21.87 -0.78
CA TRP A 54 2.36 22.13 -0.53
C TRP A 54 2.84 23.46 -1.13
N LEU A 55 2.41 23.79 -2.34
CA LEU A 55 2.87 24.99 -3.07
C LEU A 55 1.92 26.17 -2.92
N LEU A 56 0.61 25.92 -2.80
CA LEU A 56 -0.41 26.97 -2.84
C LEU A 56 -1.14 27.18 -1.51
N GLY A 57 -0.86 26.37 -0.49
CA GLY A 57 -1.50 26.49 0.83
C GLY A 57 -3.02 26.26 0.83
N LYS A 58 -3.55 25.61 -0.21
CA LYS A 58 -4.98 25.28 -0.32
C LYS A 58 -5.28 23.98 0.41
N THR A 59 -6.56 23.78 0.74
CA THR A 59 -7.03 22.53 1.31
C THR A 59 -7.49 21.56 0.23
N VAL A 60 -7.24 20.27 0.42
CA VAL A 60 -7.77 19.17 -0.39
C VAL A 60 -8.31 18.07 0.53
N PRO A 61 -9.20 17.18 0.04
CA PRO A 61 -9.62 16.01 0.81
C PRO A 61 -8.43 15.15 1.25
N ASN A 62 -8.45 14.71 2.52
CA ASN A 62 -7.43 13.80 3.03
C ASN A 62 -7.69 12.39 2.48
N ARG A 63 -6.93 12.01 1.45
CA ARG A 63 -7.09 10.72 0.76
C ARG A 63 -6.81 9.50 1.62
N LEU A 64 -6.04 9.64 2.70
CA LEU A 64 -5.75 8.53 3.62
C LEU A 64 -7.01 8.17 4.43
N LYS A 65 -7.79 9.19 4.82
CA LYS A 65 -9.12 8.97 5.43
C LYS A 65 -10.08 8.33 4.44
N LEU A 66 -10.07 8.76 3.17
CA LEU A 66 -10.88 8.16 2.12
C LEU A 66 -10.53 6.67 1.92
N LEU A 67 -9.25 6.32 1.82
CA LEU A 67 -8.80 4.93 1.68
C LEU A 67 -9.26 4.07 2.87
N ARG A 68 -9.12 4.57 4.11
CA ARG A 68 -9.61 3.88 5.30
C ARG A 68 -11.11 3.61 5.25
N ASP A 69 -11.89 4.65 4.96
CA ASP A 69 -13.35 4.56 4.97
C ASP A 69 -13.86 3.70 3.81
N TRP A 70 -13.18 3.75 2.65
CA TRP A 70 -13.44 2.88 1.51
C TRP A 70 -13.13 1.41 1.82
N THR A 71 -12.02 1.15 2.51
CA THR A 71 -11.64 -0.21 2.95
C THR A 71 -12.68 -0.77 3.91
N ARG A 72 -13.15 0.04 4.87
CA ARG A 72 -14.25 -0.32 5.79
C ARG A 72 -15.57 -0.57 5.06
N GLY A 73 -15.77 0.06 3.90
CA GLY A 73 -16.91 -0.18 3.02
C GLY A 73 -16.84 -1.46 2.20
N GLY A 74 -15.72 -2.19 2.23
CA GLY A 74 -15.50 -3.43 1.47
C GLY A 74 -14.49 -3.33 0.34
N GLY A 75 -13.80 -2.19 0.19
CA GLY A 75 -12.66 -2.07 -0.71
C GLY A 75 -11.46 -2.89 -0.24
N GLY A 76 -10.76 -3.56 -1.15
CA GLY A 76 -9.52 -4.28 -0.81
C GLY A 76 -8.33 -3.34 -0.72
N LEU A 77 -7.69 -3.21 0.44
CA LEU A 77 -6.46 -2.44 0.58
C LEU A 77 -5.27 -3.37 0.84
N VAL A 78 -4.23 -3.23 0.02
CA VAL A 78 -2.98 -3.98 0.17
C VAL A 78 -1.83 -2.99 0.27
N MET A 79 -0.91 -3.22 1.21
CA MET A 79 0.37 -2.53 1.27
C MET A 79 1.50 -3.55 1.09
N ILE A 80 2.39 -3.29 0.13
CA ILE A 80 3.59 -4.09 -0.13
C ILE A 80 4.78 -3.36 0.48
N GLY A 81 5.61 -4.08 1.24
CA GLY A 81 6.80 -3.53 1.89
C GLY A 81 7.84 -2.97 0.91
N GLY A 82 8.67 -2.06 1.38
CA GLY A 82 9.67 -1.32 0.61
C GLY A 82 10.23 -0.15 1.42
N TYR A 83 11.18 0.58 0.85
CA TYR A 83 11.82 1.72 1.53
C TYR A 83 10.83 2.87 1.78
N PHE A 84 9.82 3.00 0.94
CA PHE A 84 8.71 3.94 1.08
C PHE A 84 7.40 3.21 1.37
N SER A 85 7.37 2.21 2.25
CA SER A 85 6.13 1.60 2.75
C SER A 85 6.22 1.36 4.25
N PHE A 86 5.07 1.21 4.92
CA PHE A 86 4.98 1.21 6.38
C PHE A 86 5.70 2.43 7.01
N GLN A 87 6.78 2.25 7.77
CA GLN A 87 7.56 3.37 8.27
C GLN A 87 8.74 3.70 7.34
N GLY A 88 9.39 2.69 6.77
CA GLY A 88 10.37 2.79 5.71
C GLY A 88 11.72 3.37 6.14
N ILE A 89 12.60 3.61 5.15
CA ILE A 89 13.96 4.14 5.37
C ILE A 89 13.94 5.47 6.11
N ASP A 90 14.69 5.56 7.20
CA ASP A 90 14.75 6.71 8.11
C ASP A 90 13.36 7.15 8.65
N GLY A 91 12.35 6.28 8.58
CA GLY A 91 10.96 6.61 8.87
C GLY A 91 10.32 7.60 7.89
N LYS A 92 10.75 7.60 6.62
CA LYS A 92 10.29 8.56 5.59
C LYS A 92 9.00 8.15 4.87
N ALA A 93 8.57 6.89 4.93
CA ALA A 93 7.29 6.47 4.38
C ALA A 93 6.12 7.01 5.20
N ARG A 94 6.28 7.10 6.53
CA ARG A 94 5.40 7.82 7.47
C ARG A 94 3.95 7.33 7.49
N TRP A 95 3.72 6.02 7.43
CA TRP A 95 2.37 5.46 7.57
C TRP A 95 1.93 5.31 9.04
N HIS A 96 2.84 5.36 10.02
CA HIS A 96 2.49 5.35 11.45
C HIS A 96 1.55 6.51 11.84
N ARG A 97 0.50 6.19 12.59
CA ARG A 97 -0.60 7.09 13.02
C ARG A 97 -1.34 7.77 11.87
N THR A 98 -1.37 7.15 10.70
CA THR A 98 -2.20 7.61 9.59
C THR A 98 -3.52 6.87 9.55
N ALA A 99 -4.53 7.45 8.88
CA ALA A 99 -5.80 6.77 8.69
C ALA A 99 -5.67 5.45 7.89
N VAL A 100 -4.65 5.33 7.04
CA VAL A 100 -4.38 4.07 6.32
C VAL A 100 -3.90 2.98 7.27
N GLU A 101 -3.07 3.29 8.27
CA GLU A 101 -2.67 2.31 9.30
C GLU A 101 -3.88 1.72 10.02
N ASP A 102 -4.91 2.52 10.35
CA ASP A 102 -6.16 2.03 10.95
C ASP A 102 -6.91 0.99 10.08
N ALA A 103 -6.61 0.93 8.79
CA ALA A 103 -7.21 -0.02 7.84
C ALA A 103 -6.31 -1.24 7.56
N LEU A 104 -5.04 -1.19 7.95
CA LEU A 104 -4.11 -2.30 7.79
C LEU A 104 -4.24 -3.28 8.96
N PRO A 105 -3.98 -4.59 8.73
CA PRO A 105 -4.00 -5.60 9.79
C PRO A 105 -2.73 -5.58 10.66
N VAL A 106 -1.90 -4.55 10.56
CA VAL A 106 -0.62 -4.39 11.27
C VAL A 106 -0.43 -2.94 11.72
N THR A 107 0.33 -2.75 12.80
CA THR A 107 0.75 -1.42 13.26
C THR A 107 2.17 -1.12 12.80
N CYS A 108 2.41 0.09 12.31
CA CYS A 108 3.75 0.55 11.94
C CYS A 108 4.54 0.93 13.20
N LEU A 109 5.85 0.67 13.18
CA LEU A 109 6.76 1.22 14.18
C LEU A 109 6.86 2.75 14.02
N PRO A 110 7.21 3.51 15.06
CA PRO A 110 7.39 4.96 14.96
C PRO A 110 8.76 5.39 14.41
N TYR A 111 9.62 4.45 14.03
CA TYR A 111 10.99 4.63 13.55
C TYR A 111 11.29 3.72 12.36
N ASP A 112 12.45 3.87 11.72
CA ASP A 112 12.88 3.03 10.59
C ASP A 112 12.64 1.53 10.87
N ASP A 113 11.79 0.92 10.07
CA ASP A 113 11.29 -0.45 10.28
C ASP A 113 11.96 -1.48 9.37
N ARG A 114 13.03 -1.09 8.68
CA ARG A 114 13.77 -2.01 7.81
C ARG A 114 14.53 -3.04 8.62
N LEU A 115 14.48 -4.26 8.12
CA LEU A 115 15.41 -5.33 8.48
C LEU A 115 16.19 -5.67 7.22
N GLU A 116 17.44 -5.23 7.17
CA GLU A 116 18.33 -5.51 6.05
C GLU A 116 18.97 -6.88 6.27
N ILE A 117 18.68 -7.83 5.38
CA ILE A 117 19.17 -9.22 5.46
C ILE A 117 19.91 -9.56 4.16
N PRO A 118 21.14 -9.02 3.97
CA PRO A 118 21.90 -9.21 2.74
C PRO A 118 22.30 -10.68 2.47
N GLU A 119 22.34 -11.52 3.50
CA GLU A 119 22.55 -12.96 3.39
C GLU A 119 21.32 -13.74 2.89
N GLY A 120 20.18 -13.06 2.73
CA GLY A 120 18.91 -13.63 2.30
C GLY A 120 18.07 -14.15 3.47
N PHE A 121 16.75 -14.17 3.26
CA PHE A 121 15.79 -14.64 4.25
C PHE A 121 14.74 -15.52 3.57
N ARG A 122 14.56 -16.74 4.08
CA ARG A 122 13.49 -17.63 3.60
C ARG A 122 12.25 -17.50 4.49
N PRO A 123 11.11 -17.04 3.97
CA PRO A 123 9.88 -16.97 4.75
C PRO A 123 9.38 -18.37 5.13
N GLN A 124 8.80 -18.47 6.33
CA GLN A 124 8.14 -19.68 6.80
C GLN A 124 6.64 -19.43 6.95
N ILE A 125 5.83 -20.34 6.42
CA ILE A 125 4.38 -20.30 6.60
C ILE A 125 4.06 -20.78 8.02
N THR A 126 3.57 -19.85 8.85
CA THR A 126 3.14 -20.11 10.24
C THR A 126 1.62 -20.24 10.40
N GLY A 127 0.85 -19.83 9.38
CA GLY A 127 -0.60 -19.95 9.36
C GLY A 127 -1.12 -21.28 8.78
N PRO A 128 -2.46 -21.42 8.65
CA PRO A 128 -3.08 -22.58 8.02
C PRO A 128 -2.55 -22.78 6.59
N ARG A 129 -2.12 -24.02 6.28
CA ARG A 129 -1.54 -24.37 4.98
C ARG A 129 -2.57 -24.40 3.85
N ASP A 130 -3.85 -24.56 4.20
CA ASP A 130 -5.01 -24.58 3.32
C ASP A 130 -5.61 -23.19 3.07
N HIS A 131 -4.95 -22.11 3.53
CA HIS A 131 -5.40 -20.76 3.27
C HIS A 131 -5.46 -20.47 1.75
N PRO A 132 -6.54 -19.90 1.19
CA PRO A 132 -6.71 -19.73 -0.26
C PRO A 132 -5.58 -18.98 -0.97
N ILE A 133 -4.92 -18.02 -0.29
CA ILE A 133 -3.75 -17.29 -0.84
C ILE A 133 -2.56 -18.23 -1.13
N LEU A 134 -2.47 -19.36 -0.44
CA LEU A 134 -1.41 -20.35 -0.60
C LEU A 134 -1.79 -21.46 -1.59
N ALA A 135 -2.99 -21.43 -2.16
CA ALA A 135 -3.44 -22.44 -3.11
C ALA A 135 -2.50 -22.50 -4.34
N GLY A 136 -2.00 -23.70 -4.65
CA GLY A 136 -1.05 -23.91 -5.74
C GLY A 136 0.40 -23.52 -5.42
N ILE A 137 0.69 -23.03 -4.22
CA ILE A 137 2.06 -22.77 -3.76
C ILE A 137 2.53 -24.00 -2.98
N GLU A 138 3.35 -24.82 -3.65
CA GLU A 138 3.96 -26.01 -3.08
C GLU A 138 5.49 -25.87 -2.99
N GLY A 139 6.10 -26.69 -2.15
CA GLY A 139 7.56 -26.73 -2.00
C GLY A 139 8.13 -25.59 -1.15
N GLU A 140 9.43 -25.37 -1.29
CA GLU A 140 10.12 -24.34 -0.53
C GLU A 140 9.99 -22.96 -1.19
N TRP A 141 9.85 -21.93 -0.34
CA TRP A 141 9.81 -20.54 -0.80
C TRP A 141 11.21 -20.08 -1.22
N PRO A 142 11.33 -19.20 -2.23
CA PRO A 142 12.62 -18.67 -2.65
C PRO A 142 13.30 -17.89 -1.51
N ILE A 143 14.64 -17.81 -1.59
CA ILE A 143 15.48 -16.88 -0.81
C ILE A 143 15.57 -15.56 -1.58
#